data_AF-A0A962KB76-F1
#
_entry.id   AF-A0A962KB76-F1
#
_cell.length_a   1.000
_cell.length_b   1.000
_cell.length_c   1.000
_cell.angle_alpha   90.00
_cell.angle_beta   90.00
_cell.angle_gamma   90.00
#
_symmetry.space_group_name_H-M   'P 1'
#
loop_
_entity.id
_entity.type
_entity.pdbx_description
1 polymer ?
#
loop_
_entity_poly.entity_id
_entity_poly.type
_entity_poly.pdbx_seq_one_letter_code
_entity_poly.pdbx_strand_id
1 'polypeptide(L)'
;KGNIMKYTEGAFRDWGYELAAERFGAELVDGGPWMKFKNPKTGNDIIIKDVIADAFLQQILMRPAEYSVIATLNLNGDYISDALAAEVGGIGIAPGANLGGSIAMFEATHGTAPKYAGQDKVNPGSIILSAEMMLRHMGWTEAADLIIAGMQGAISAKTVTYDFERLMPDATLLRCSEFGDAVIRHMDA
;
A
#
# COMPACT_ATOMS: atom_id res chain seq x y z
N LYS A 1 17.75 2.00 -9.23
CA LYS A 1 19.11 2.60 -9.22
C LYS A 1 19.95 2.17 -10.45
N GLY A 2 19.36 2.23 -11.65
CA GLY A 2 19.97 1.67 -12.87
C GLY A 2 21.14 2.48 -13.47
N ASN A 3 21.33 3.74 -13.05
CA ASN A 3 22.48 4.55 -13.45
C ASN A 3 23.82 3.99 -12.91
N ILE A 4 23.79 3.32 -11.76
CA ILE A 4 24.96 2.65 -11.15
C ILE A 4 24.95 1.16 -11.46
N MET A 5 23.87 0.47 -11.10
CA MET A 5 23.72 -0.97 -11.28
C MET A 5 23.09 -1.29 -12.64
N LYS A 6 23.84 -1.04 -13.71
CA LYS A 6 23.34 -1.05 -15.09
C LYS A 6 22.71 -2.38 -15.51
N TYR A 7 23.33 -3.50 -15.16
CA TYR A 7 22.93 -4.82 -15.68
C TYR A 7 21.94 -5.59 -14.79
N THR A 8 21.50 -5.00 -13.68
CA THR A 8 20.47 -5.59 -12.81
C THR A 8 19.30 -4.63 -12.70
N GLU A 9 19.51 -3.48 -12.05
CA GLU A 9 18.49 -2.46 -11.87
C GLU A 9 18.18 -1.67 -13.16
N GLY A 10 19.20 -1.42 -13.99
CA GLY A 10 18.98 -0.86 -15.32
C GLY A 10 18.20 -1.83 -16.21
N ALA A 11 18.57 -3.11 -16.20
CA ALA A 11 17.87 -4.16 -16.92
C ALA A 11 16.40 -4.30 -16.49
N PHE A 12 16.10 -4.22 -15.18
CA PHE A 12 14.71 -4.21 -14.68
C PHE A 12 13.87 -3.09 -15.32
N ARG A 13 14.41 -1.87 -15.38
CA ARG A 13 13.74 -0.74 -16.03
C ARG A 13 13.52 -1.02 -17.52
N ASP A 14 14.56 -1.47 -18.20
CA ASP A 14 14.54 -1.68 -19.65
C ASP A 14 13.52 -2.76 -20.04
N TRP A 15 13.53 -3.91 -19.34
CA TRP A 15 12.54 -4.98 -19.52
C TRP A 15 11.11 -4.54 -19.17
N GLY A 16 10.94 -3.66 -18.19
CA GLY A 16 9.62 -3.09 -17.85
C GLY A 16 9.03 -2.27 -18.99
N TYR A 17 9.84 -1.43 -19.65
CA TYR A 17 9.40 -0.66 -20.82
C TYR A 17 9.16 -1.56 -22.05
N GLU A 18 10.02 -2.55 -22.28
CA GLU A 18 9.83 -3.55 -23.35
C GLU A 18 8.50 -4.29 -23.19
N LEU A 19 8.19 -4.76 -21.97
CA LEU A 19 6.90 -5.38 -21.65
C LEU A 19 5.72 -4.45 -21.94
N ALA A 20 5.83 -3.17 -21.55
CA ALA A 20 4.79 -2.17 -21.81
C ALA A 20 4.54 -1.98 -23.32
N ALA A 21 5.60 -1.88 -24.11
CA ALA A 21 5.49 -1.78 -25.56
C ALA A 21 4.90 -3.05 -26.19
N GLU A 22 5.44 -4.22 -25.87
CA GLU A 22 5.08 -5.49 -26.53
C GLU A 22 3.71 -6.02 -26.14
N ARG A 23 3.31 -5.90 -24.87
CA ARG A 23 2.09 -6.54 -24.34
C ARG A 23 0.93 -5.56 -24.19
N PHE A 24 1.22 -4.28 -24.05
CA PHE A 24 0.20 -3.25 -23.84
C PHE A 24 0.15 -2.20 -24.95
N GLY A 25 1.04 -2.28 -25.95
CA GLY A 25 1.07 -1.34 -27.07
C GLY A 25 1.42 0.07 -26.64
N ALA A 26 2.26 0.22 -25.61
CA ALA A 26 2.65 1.53 -25.11
C ALA A 26 3.56 2.27 -26.10
N GLU A 27 3.25 3.54 -26.34
CA GLU A 27 3.98 4.41 -27.28
C GLU A 27 4.76 5.49 -26.52
N LEU A 28 5.86 5.95 -27.10
CA LEU A 28 6.70 7.00 -26.49
C LEU A 28 5.94 8.32 -26.32
N VAL A 29 6.16 8.96 -25.18
CA VAL A 29 5.73 10.33 -24.89
C VAL A 29 6.88 11.27 -25.23
N ASP A 30 6.64 12.24 -26.12
CA ASP A 30 7.58 13.33 -26.44
C ASP A 30 9.02 12.90 -26.79
N GLY A 31 9.19 11.73 -27.40
CA GLY A 31 10.51 11.18 -27.74
C GLY A 31 11.18 10.34 -26.65
N GLY A 32 10.53 10.13 -25.51
CA GLY A 32 10.92 9.18 -24.46
C GLY A 32 11.66 9.80 -23.26
N PRO A 33 11.99 8.97 -22.23
CA PRO A 33 11.83 7.52 -22.19
C PRO A 33 10.42 7.06 -21.77
N TRP A 34 9.58 7.96 -21.27
CA TRP A 34 8.24 7.59 -20.80
C TRP A 34 7.37 7.08 -21.94
N MET A 35 6.47 6.17 -21.60
CA MET A 35 5.49 5.63 -22.53
C MET A 35 4.08 5.86 -22.03
N LYS A 36 3.10 5.76 -22.91
CA LYS A 36 1.68 5.76 -22.56
C LYS A 36 0.91 4.72 -23.36
N PHE A 37 -0.11 4.15 -22.74
CA PHE A 37 -1.11 3.33 -23.44
C PHE A 37 -2.50 3.62 -22.88
N LYS A 38 -3.55 3.28 -23.64
CA LYS A 38 -4.93 3.43 -23.18
C LYS A 38 -5.37 2.23 -22.38
N ASN A 39 -5.93 2.46 -21.20
CA ASN A 39 -6.59 1.42 -20.44
C ASN A 39 -7.79 0.88 -21.24
N PRO A 40 -7.84 -0.42 -21.59
CA PRO A 40 -8.90 -0.96 -22.43
C PRO A 40 -10.28 -0.99 -21.76
N LYS A 41 -10.35 -0.85 -20.43
CA LYS A 41 -11.60 -0.84 -19.66
C LYS A 41 -12.17 0.56 -19.44
N THR A 42 -11.30 1.55 -19.23
CA THR A 42 -11.72 2.91 -18.86
C THR A 42 -11.44 3.96 -19.94
N GLY A 43 -10.60 3.66 -20.93
CA GLY A 43 -10.18 4.59 -21.98
C GLY A 43 -9.13 5.64 -21.55
N ASN A 44 -8.85 5.72 -20.25
CA ASN A 44 -7.86 6.65 -19.68
C ASN A 44 -6.44 6.28 -20.10
N ASP A 45 -5.60 7.28 -20.30
CA ASP A 45 -4.17 7.08 -20.54
C ASP A 45 -3.48 6.62 -19.24
N ILE A 46 -2.67 5.58 -19.33
CA ILE A 46 -1.76 5.13 -18.28
C ILE A 46 -0.34 5.51 -18.71
N ILE A 47 0.34 6.29 -17.88
CA ILE A 47 1.73 6.69 -18.09
C ILE A 47 2.66 5.67 -17.44
N ILE A 48 3.58 5.12 -18.23
CA ILE A 48 4.69 4.29 -17.78
C ILE A 48 5.92 5.18 -17.72
N LYS A 49 6.44 5.36 -16.50
CA LYS A 49 7.57 6.22 -16.19
C LYS A 49 8.54 5.55 -15.23
N ASP A 50 9.77 6.04 -15.21
CA ASP A 50 10.82 5.60 -14.29
C ASP A 50 11.45 6.76 -13.53
N VAL A 51 12.04 6.44 -12.38
CA VAL A 51 12.75 7.37 -11.50
C VAL A 51 13.83 6.59 -10.75
N ILE A 52 14.98 7.23 -10.52
CA ILE A 52 16.07 6.59 -9.76
C ILE A 52 15.67 6.53 -8.29
N ALA A 53 15.87 5.37 -7.65
CA ALA A 53 15.39 5.07 -6.30
C ALA A 53 15.74 6.12 -5.22
N ASP A 54 16.95 6.71 -5.26
CA ASP A 54 17.34 7.76 -4.30
C ASP A 54 16.59 9.07 -4.52
N ALA A 55 16.39 9.47 -5.77
CA ALA A 55 15.54 10.61 -6.11
C ALA A 55 14.08 10.31 -5.76
N PHE A 56 13.62 9.08 -5.96
CA PHE A 56 12.25 8.68 -5.65
C PHE A 56 11.91 8.84 -4.17
N LEU A 57 12.82 8.48 -3.27
CA LEU A 57 12.64 8.71 -1.82
C LEU A 57 12.47 10.20 -1.45
N GLN A 58 12.99 11.13 -2.26
CA GLN A 58 12.71 12.56 -2.10
C GLN A 58 11.37 12.94 -2.72
N GLN A 59 11.02 12.35 -3.86
CA GLN A 59 9.82 12.68 -4.61
C GLN A 59 8.54 12.22 -3.92
N ILE A 60 8.55 11.10 -3.19
CA ILE A 60 7.38 10.67 -2.39
C ILE A 60 7.00 11.73 -1.35
N LEU A 61 7.97 12.44 -0.77
CA LEU A 61 7.72 13.55 0.17
C LEU A 61 7.32 14.85 -0.53
N MET A 62 8.05 15.22 -1.60
CA MET A 62 7.90 16.53 -2.23
C MET A 62 6.74 16.60 -3.24
N ARG A 63 6.44 15.47 -3.89
CA ARG A 63 5.48 15.35 -5.00
C ARG A 63 4.70 14.03 -4.95
N PRO A 64 4.10 13.64 -3.81
CA PRO A 64 3.41 12.35 -3.68
C PRO A 64 2.31 12.14 -4.74
N ALA A 65 1.57 13.21 -5.06
CA ALA A 65 0.46 13.17 -6.02
C ALA A 65 0.87 12.86 -7.47
N GLU A 66 2.16 12.92 -7.81
CA GLU A 66 2.64 12.52 -9.13
C GLU A 66 2.76 11.01 -9.30
N TYR A 67 2.60 10.21 -8.23
CA TYR A 67 2.79 8.76 -8.24
C TYR A 67 1.53 8.01 -7.85
N SER A 68 1.39 6.79 -8.37
CA SER A 68 0.23 5.92 -8.11
C SER A 68 0.67 4.47 -7.92
N VAL A 69 0.84 3.71 -9.00
CA VAL A 69 1.35 2.33 -8.94
C VAL A 69 2.87 2.33 -9.06
N ILE A 70 3.55 1.60 -8.17
CA ILE A 70 5.01 1.45 -8.16
C ILE A 70 5.38 -0.01 -8.42
N ALA A 71 6.28 -0.24 -9.38
CA ALA A 71 6.92 -1.53 -9.61
C ALA A 71 8.43 -1.38 -9.39
N THR A 72 9.02 -2.24 -8.57
CA THR A 72 10.43 -2.14 -8.19
C THR A 72 11.01 -3.50 -7.82
N LEU A 73 12.33 -3.57 -7.63
CA LEU A 73 13.02 -4.77 -7.18
C LEU A 73 12.86 -4.98 -5.68
N ASN A 74 13.03 -6.22 -5.22
CA ASN A 74 12.79 -6.66 -3.85
C ASN A 74 13.31 -5.69 -2.76
N LEU A 75 14.63 -5.40 -2.74
CA LEU A 75 15.22 -4.52 -1.73
C LEU A 75 14.71 -3.06 -1.80
N ASN A 76 14.50 -2.53 -3.01
CA ASN A 76 13.92 -1.20 -3.13
C ASN A 76 12.46 -1.19 -2.68
N GLY A 77 11.73 -2.29 -2.91
CA GLY A 77 10.35 -2.48 -2.47
C GLY A 77 10.25 -2.38 -0.95
N ASP A 78 11.06 -3.16 -0.23
CA ASP A 78 11.18 -3.14 1.23
C ASP A 78 11.37 -1.71 1.78
N TYR A 79 12.38 -1.00 1.27
CA TYR A 79 12.68 0.36 1.76
C TYR A 79 11.60 1.38 1.41
N ILE A 80 11.03 1.28 0.20
CA ILE A 80 10.00 2.21 -0.27
C ILE A 80 8.69 1.99 0.49
N SER A 81 8.26 0.73 0.68
CA SER A 81 7.01 0.43 1.36
C SER A 81 7.05 0.89 2.81
N ASP A 82 8.16 0.68 3.52
CA ASP A 82 8.32 1.14 4.90
C ASP A 82 8.36 2.67 4.99
N ALA A 83 9.07 3.34 4.08
CA ALA A 83 9.12 4.80 4.04
C ALA A 83 7.73 5.42 3.82
N LEU A 84 6.96 4.88 2.87
CA LEU A 84 5.59 5.32 2.58
C LEU A 84 4.62 5.03 3.74
N ALA A 85 4.73 3.85 4.36
CA ALA A 85 3.92 3.50 5.52
C ALA A 85 4.20 4.44 6.71
N ALA A 86 5.46 4.81 6.93
CA ALA A 86 5.82 5.79 7.94
C ALA A 86 5.30 7.20 7.61
N GLU A 87 5.39 7.63 6.35
CA GLU A 87 4.94 8.94 5.88
C GLU A 87 3.45 9.18 6.14
N VAL A 88 2.60 8.17 5.91
CA VAL A 88 1.15 8.26 6.14
C VAL A 88 0.75 7.98 7.59
N GLY A 89 1.71 7.77 8.50
CA GLY A 89 1.45 7.38 9.90
C GLY A 89 0.88 5.96 10.04
N GLY A 90 1.04 5.13 9.01
CA GLY A 90 0.39 3.83 8.85
C GLY A 90 1.22 2.62 9.26
N ILE A 91 2.37 2.79 9.92
CA ILE A 91 3.28 1.66 10.24
C ILE A 91 2.61 0.52 11.03
N GLY A 92 1.60 0.82 11.85
CA GLY A 92 0.82 -0.17 12.60
C GLY A 92 -0.37 -0.76 11.84
N ILE A 93 -0.72 -0.20 10.68
CA ILE A 93 -1.92 -0.55 9.92
C ILE A 93 -1.65 -0.87 8.44
N ALA A 94 -0.39 -0.88 8.00
CA ALA A 94 -0.05 -1.19 6.61
C ALA A 94 -0.47 -2.63 6.25
N PRO A 95 -1.32 -2.85 5.23
CA PRO A 95 -1.68 -4.19 4.79
C PRO A 95 -0.62 -4.79 3.86
N GLY A 96 -0.66 -6.13 3.69
CA GLY A 96 0.33 -6.87 2.91
C GLY A 96 -0.23 -8.14 2.29
N ALA A 97 0.26 -8.45 1.08
CA ALA A 97 -0.06 -9.67 0.37
C ALA A 97 1.14 -10.19 -0.45
N ASN A 98 1.32 -11.49 -0.46
CA ASN A 98 2.25 -12.23 -1.31
C ASN A 98 1.44 -13.00 -2.34
N LEU A 99 1.59 -12.62 -3.61
CA LEU A 99 0.81 -13.18 -4.71
C LEU A 99 1.70 -14.03 -5.62
N GLY A 100 1.31 -15.29 -5.82
CA GLY A 100 1.86 -16.21 -6.81
C GLY A 100 0.84 -16.55 -7.89
N GLY A 101 1.21 -17.42 -8.84
CA GLY A 101 0.33 -17.76 -9.96
C GLY A 101 -0.99 -18.43 -9.55
N SER A 102 -0.97 -19.33 -8.56
CA SER A 102 -2.15 -20.09 -8.12
C SER A 102 -2.54 -19.86 -6.66
N ILE A 103 -1.73 -19.12 -5.90
CA ILE A 103 -1.88 -18.96 -4.44
C ILE A 103 -1.67 -17.49 -4.09
N ALA A 104 -2.51 -16.97 -3.22
CA ALA A 104 -2.38 -15.66 -2.59
C ALA A 104 -2.32 -15.84 -1.07
N MET A 105 -1.40 -15.16 -0.40
CA MET A 105 -1.24 -15.18 1.05
C MET A 105 -1.24 -13.75 1.58
N PHE A 106 -2.19 -13.44 2.46
CA PHE A 106 -2.37 -12.13 3.07
C PHE A 106 -1.84 -12.16 4.51
N GLU A 107 -1.10 -11.13 4.92
CA GLU A 107 -0.40 -11.13 6.20
C GLU A 107 -0.39 -9.77 6.88
N ALA A 108 -0.19 -9.75 8.19
CA ALA A 108 0.18 -8.52 8.88
C ALA A 108 1.64 -8.17 8.55
N THR A 109 1.93 -6.89 8.34
CA THR A 109 3.28 -6.44 7.92
C THR A 109 4.19 -6.09 9.10
N HIS A 110 3.61 -5.89 10.29
CA HIS A 110 4.38 -5.57 11.48
C HIS A 110 4.99 -6.83 12.14
N GLY A 111 6.06 -6.64 12.91
CA GLY A 111 6.66 -7.71 13.72
C GLY A 111 5.78 -8.20 14.89
N THR A 112 6.26 -9.23 15.60
CA THR A 112 5.47 -9.94 16.64
C THR A 112 5.29 -9.18 17.97
N ALA A 113 6.09 -8.14 18.22
CA ALA A 113 6.09 -7.33 19.45
C ALA A 113 5.86 -8.14 20.76
N PRO A 114 6.74 -9.10 21.13
CA PRO A 114 6.47 -10.09 22.20
C PRO A 114 6.12 -9.49 23.56
N LYS A 115 6.65 -8.29 23.86
CA LYS A 115 6.34 -7.55 25.10
C LYS A 115 4.86 -7.16 25.28
N TYR A 116 4.05 -7.23 24.23
CA TYR A 116 2.61 -6.93 24.26
C TYR A 116 1.72 -8.16 24.00
N ALA A 117 2.32 -9.36 23.87
CA ALA A 117 1.57 -10.59 23.63
C ALA A 117 0.59 -10.85 24.77
N GLY A 118 -0.67 -11.16 24.42
CA GLY A 118 -1.74 -11.47 25.37
C GLY A 118 -2.31 -10.28 26.16
N GLN A 119 -1.89 -9.03 25.86
CA GLN A 119 -2.31 -7.85 26.60
C GLN A 119 -3.52 -7.11 26.02
N ASP A 120 -4.10 -7.59 24.92
CA ASP A 120 -5.25 -6.95 24.25
C ASP A 120 -4.99 -5.45 23.95
N LYS A 121 -3.77 -5.14 23.49
CA LYS A 121 -3.25 -3.77 23.43
C LYS A 121 -2.94 -3.25 22.04
N VAL A 122 -2.36 -4.10 21.18
CA VAL A 122 -1.82 -3.68 19.87
C VAL A 122 -2.93 -3.40 18.87
N ASN A 123 -2.61 -2.61 17.85
CA ASN A 123 -3.54 -2.29 16.76
C ASN A 123 -3.74 -3.49 15.83
N PRO A 124 -4.97 -3.99 15.61
CA PRO A 124 -5.24 -5.05 14.65
C PRO A 124 -5.40 -4.54 13.21
N GLY A 125 -5.23 -3.25 12.94
CA GLY A 125 -5.53 -2.62 11.66
C GLY A 125 -4.78 -3.24 10.47
N SER A 126 -3.51 -3.64 10.65
CA SER A 126 -2.72 -4.25 9.57
C SER A 126 -3.36 -5.55 9.08
N ILE A 127 -3.69 -6.48 9.98
CA ILE A 127 -4.31 -7.75 9.59
C ILE A 127 -5.75 -7.58 9.08
N ILE A 128 -6.50 -6.61 9.63
CA ILE A 128 -7.85 -6.28 9.16
C ILE A 128 -7.81 -5.76 7.71
N LEU A 129 -6.88 -4.86 7.40
CA LEU A 129 -6.73 -4.31 6.05
C LEU A 129 -6.11 -5.34 5.08
N SER A 130 -5.29 -6.27 5.56
CA SER A 130 -4.86 -7.42 4.74
C SER A 130 -6.04 -8.36 4.44
N ALA A 131 -6.98 -8.53 5.37
CA ALA A 131 -8.23 -9.26 5.13
C ALA A 131 -9.17 -8.50 4.17
N GLU A 132 -9.17 -7.17 4.17
CA GLU A 132 -9.82 -6.35 3.14
C GLU A 132 -9.26 -6.67 1.75
N MET A 133 -7.92 -6.67 1.60
CA MET A 133 -7.27 -7.05 0.34
C MET A 133 -7.65 -8.47 -0.09
N MET A 134 -7.75 -9.40 0.88
CA MET A 134 -8.17 -10.79 0.64
C MET A 134 -9.60 -10.87 0.09
N LEU A 135 -10.56 -10.18 0.73
CA LEU A 135 -11.95 -10.14 0.29
C LEU A 135 -12.06 -9.55 -1.13
N ARG A 136 -11.33 -8.46 -1.39
CA ARG A 136 -11.28 -7.84 -2.71
C ARG A 136 -10.69 -8.78 -3.76
N HIS A 137 -9.64 -9.55 -3.41
CA HIS A 137 -9.06 -10.57 -4.28
C HIS A 137 -10.02 -11.74 -4.57
N MET A 138 -10.87 -12.11 -3.60
CA MET A 138 -11.92 -13.12 -3.76
C MET A 138 -13.13 -12.63 -4.57
N GLY A 139 -13.17 -11.34 -4.94
CA GLY A 139 -14.29 -10.72 -5.63
C GLY A 139 -15.45 -10.30 -4.72
N TRP A 140 -15.27 -10.35 -3.39
CA TRP A 140 -16.26 -9.88 -2.41
C TRP A 140 -16.03 -8.40 -2.11
N THR A 141 -16.18 -7.58 -3.15
CA THR A 141 -15.85 -6.15 -3.13
C THR A 141 -16.68 -5.36 -2.12
N GLU A 142 -17.96 -5.69 -1.97
CA GLU A 142 -18.89 -5.02 -1.07
C GLU A 142 -18.49 -5.23 0.39
N ALA A 143 -18.06 -6.44 0.75
CA ALA A 143 -17.55 -6.73 2.09
C ALA A 143 -16.22 -6.01 2.37
N ALA A 144 -15.34 -5.93 1.37
CA ALA A 144 -14.10 -5.17 1.47
C ALA A 144 -14.37 -3.66 1.70
N ASP A 145 -15.34 -3.11 0.98
CA ASP A 145 -15.72 -1.70 1.10
C ASP A 145 -16.30 -1.37 2.49
N LEU A 146 -17.04 -2.29 3.12
CA LEU A 146 -17.49 -2.14 4.52
C LEU A 146 -16.33 -2.07 5.52
N ILE A 147 -15.28 -2.87 5.33
CA ILE A 147 -14.09 -2.81 6.20
C ILE A 147 -13.40 -1.44 6.06
N ILE A 148 -13.28 -0.92 4.83
CA ILE A 148 -12.73 0.42 4.60
C ILE A 148 -13.58 1.49 5.30
N ALA A 149 -14.90 1.45 5.13
CA ALA A 149 -15.82 2.39 5.79
C ALA A 149 -15.71 2.32 7.32
N GLY A 150 -15.71 1.10 7.88
CA GLY A 150 -15.57 0.87 9.32
C GLY A 150 -14.25 1.40 9.89
N MET A 151 -13.14 1.16 9.18
CA MET A 151 -11.82 1.64 9.58
C MET A 151 -11.74 3.17 9.54
N GLN A 152 -12.26 3.78 8.46
CA GLN A 152 -12.31 5.24 8.32
C GLN A 152 -13.17 5.88 9.41
N GLY A 153 -14.33 5.30 9.71
CA GLY A 153 -15.24 5.78 10.74
C GLY A 153 -14.63 5.70 12.14
N ALA A 154 -14.07 4.55 12.52
CA ALA A 154 -13.48 4.35 13.85
C ALA A 154 -12.29 5.29 14.12
N ILE A 155 -11.40 5.47 13.12
CA ILE A 155 -10.26 6.40 13.23
C ILE A 155 -10.75 7.86 13.28
N SER A 156 -11.73 8.22 12.45
CA SER A 156 -12.30 9.58 12.39
C SER A 156 -13.06 9.95 13.67
N ALA A 157 -13.70 8.98 14.32
CA ALA A 157 -14.32 9.12 15.64
C ALA A 157 -13.29 9.21 16.78
N LYS A 158 -11.99 9.10 16.46
CA LYS A 158 -10.86 9.07 17.41
C LYS A 158 -10.99 7.98 18.48
N THR A 159 -11.68 6.88 18.18
CA THR A 159 -11.78 5.71 19.07
C THR A 159 -10.77 4.66 18.59
N VAL A 160 -9.57 4.68 19.15
CA VAL A 160 -8.37 4.05 18.56
C VAL A 160 -7.51 3.37 19.61
N THR A 161 -6.61 2.48 19.17
CA THR A 161 -5.62 1.84 20.04
C THR A 161 -4.48 2.78 20.44
N TYR A 162 -3.70 2.36 21.44
CA TYR A 162 -2.69 3.19 22.13
C TYR A 162 -1.64 3.85 21.20
N ASP A 163 -1.35 3.22 20.07
CA ASP A 163 -0.37 3.65 19.09
C ASP A 163 -0.80 4.93 18.36
N PHE A 164 -2.10 5.06 18.08
CA PHE A 164 -2.71 6.29 17.56
C PHE A 164 -3.08 7.27 18.67
N GLU A 165 -3.67 6.80 19.77
CA GLU A 165 -4.17 7.65 20.86
C GLU A 165 -3.07 8.59 21.40
N ARG A 166 -1.86 8.08 21.62
CA ARG A 166 -0.72 8.88 22.09
C ARG A 166 -0.28 10.02 21.15
N LEU A 167 -0.76 10.04 19.91
CA LEU A 167 -0.45 11.05 18.88
C LEU A 167 -1.68 11.92 18.53
N MET A 168 -2.86 11.60 19.07
CA MET A 168 -4.13 12.25 18.73
C MET A 168 -4.71 12.97 19.96
N PRO A 169 -4.83 14.30 19.93
CA PRO A 169 -5.55 15.02 20.98
C PRO A 169 -7.01 14.55 21.07
N ASP A 170 -7.48 14.36 22.30
CA ASP A 170 -8.86 13.98 22.64
C ASP A 170 -9.32 12.64 22.03
N ALA A 171 -8.40 11.70 21.83
CA ALA A 171 -8.73 10.35 21.42
C ALA A 171 -9.19 9.49 22.60
N THR A 172 -10.12 8.56 22.32
CA THR A 172 -10.56 7.55 23.28
C THR A 172 -9.72 6.30 23.08
N LEU A 173 -8.95 5.94 24.12
CA LEU A 173 -8.15 4.72 24.14
C LEU A 173 -9.04 3.48 24.15
N LEU A 174 -8.85 2.61 23.16
CA LEU A 174 -9.46 1.28 23.07
C LEU A 174 -8.42 0.17 23.19
N ARG A 175 -8.87 -0.99 23.67
CA ARG A 175 -8.16 -2.26 23.54
C ARG A 175 -8.20 -2.79 22.10
N CYS A 176 -7.35 -3.77 21.81
CA CYS A 176 -7.30 -4.42 20.48
C CYS A 176 -8.68 -4.97 20.07
N SER A 177 -9.32 -5.73 20.96
CA SER A 177 -10.66 -6.29 20.77
C SER A 177 -11.73 -5.22 20.56
N GLU A 178 -11.72 -4.17 21.40
CA GLU A 178 -12.67 -3.08 21.35
C GLU A 178 -12.54 -2.23 20.09
N PHE A 179 -11.34 -2.12 19.52
CA PHE A 179 -11.13 -1.46 18.23
C PHE A 179 -11.76 -2.26 17.08
N GLY A 180 -11.71 -3.59 17.13
CA GLY A 180 -12.46 -4.45 16.20
C GLY A 180 -13.97 -4.18 16.27
N ASP A 181 -14.53 -4.08 17.48
CA ASP A 181 -15.95 -3.73 17.67
C ASP A 181 -16.26 -2.30 17.20
N ALA A 182 -15.32 -1.36 17.33
CA ALA A 182 -15.47 0.00 16.83
C ALA A 182 -15.53 0.02 15.30
N VAL A 183 -14.66 -0.73 14.62
CA VAL A 183 -14.69 -0.88 13.15
C VAL A 183 -16.05 -1.44 12.71
N ILE A 184 -16.56 -2.48 13.36
CA ILE A 184 -17.87 -3.07 13.04
C ILE A 184 -19.00 -2.04 13.19
N ARG A 185 -19.01 -1.26 14.28
CA ARG A 185 -20.02 -0.21 14.52
C ARG A 185 -20.09 0.86 13.43
N HIS A 186 -19.01 1.06 12.69
CA HIS A 186 -18.91 2.05 11.62
C HIS A 186 -19.11 1.48 10.21
N MET A 187 -19.43 0.19 10.05
CA MET A 187 -19.69 -0.40 8.73
C MET A 187 -21.01 0.08 8.11
N ASP A 188 -22.02 0.42 8.92
CA ASP A 188 -23.37 0.79 8.49
C ASP A 188 -23.68 2.31 8.63
N ALA A 189 -22.66 3.15 8.85
CA ALA A 189 -22.80 4.57 9.17
C ALA A 189 -22.83 5.50 7.95
#